data_AF-A0A6N7HHR1-F1
#
_entry.id   AF-A0A6N7HHR1-F1
#
_cell.length_a   1.000
_cell.length_b   1.000
_cell.length_c   1.000
_cell.angle_alpha   90.00
_cell.angle_beta   90.00
_cell.angle_gamma   90.00
#
_symmetry.space_group_name_H-M   'P 1'
#
loop_
_entity.id
_entity.type
_entity.pdbx_description
1 polymer ?
#
loop_
_entity_poly.entity_id
_entity_poly.type
_entity_poly.pdbx_seq_one_letter_code
_entity_poly.pdbx_strand_id
1 'polypeptide(L)'
;MTAADERHLVSVRFDERSHEWRIVASRSKWPALVEEILTPPPADCPQWVLGLRTVAVGTSADPSEGKTLFLVSVGPGVAAAYYRDMPDGAAHGWVTHNPHPLVDAPELAFSSQGWNTFPSKAVLHTDEVRPAISEFLTTGRRPECIEWQQSEWIQ
;
A
#
# COMPACT_ATOMS: atom_id res chain seq x y z
N MET A 1 33.10 0.96 -16.00
CA MET A 1 32.43 1.45 -14.77
C MET A 1 31.01 0.92 -14.78
N THR A 2 30.81 -0.21 -14.12
CA THR A 2 29.48 -0.80 -13.90
C THR A 2 28.72 0.13 -12.96
N ALA A 3 27.57 0.64 -13.41
CA ALA A 3 26.60 1.28 -12.53
C ALA A 3 26.35 0.29 -11.38
N ALA A 4 26.59 0.74 -10.15
CA ALA A 4 26.24 -0.03 -8.97
C ALA A 4 24.76 -0.41 -9.11
N ASP A 5 24.48 -1.70 -9.09
CA ASP A 5 23.12 -2.23 -9.06
C ASP A 5 22.49 -1.70 -7.77
N GLU A 6 21.77 -0.59 -7.88
CA GLU A 6 21.03 0.01 -6.77
C GLU A 6 20.04 -1.05 -6.30
N ARG A 7 20.36 -1.69 -5.18
CA ARG A 7 19.52 -2.72 -4.57
C ARG A 7 18.18 -2.08 -4.23
N HIS A 8 17.17 -2.35 -5.05
CA HIS A 8 15.77 -2.06 -4.74
C HIS A 8 15.31 -3.00 -3.63
N LEU A 9 15.29 -2.47 -2.41
CA LEU A 9 14.69 -3.12 -1.26
C LEU A 9 13.21 -2.75 -1.20
N VAL A 10 12.37 -3.76 -1.00
CA VAL A 10 10.97 -3.56 -0.63
C VAL A 10 10.85 -3.86 0.86
N SER A 11 10.36 -2.89 1.62
CA SER A 11 10.04 -3.04 3.04
C SER A 11 8.53 -3.02 3.19
N VAL A 12 7.96 -4.04 3.84
CA VAL A 12 6.52 -4.13 4.12
C VAL A 12 6.29 -4.34 5.60
N ARG A 13 5.36 -3.58 6.17
CA ARG A 13 4.85 -3.77 7.52
C ARG A 13 3.38 -4.16 7.46
N PHE A 14 3.08 -5.24 8.14
CA PHE A 14 1.74 -5.79 8.34
C PHE A 14 1.27 -5.31 9.70
N ASP A 15 0.04 -4.81 9.81
CA ASP A 15 -0.48 -4.37 11.11
C ASP A 15 -0.60 -5.53 12.11
N GLU A 16 -0.88 -6.76 11.66
CA GLU A 16 -0.81 -7.99 12.48
C GLU A 16 0.53 -8.19 13.19
N ARG A 17 1.59 -7.58 12.63
CA ARG A 17 2.98 -7.67 13.10
C ARG A 17 3.60 -6.28 13.10
N SER A 18 2.94 -5.33 13.76
CA SER A 18 3.30 -3.90 13.74
C SER A 18 4.73 -3.58 14.21
N HIS A 19 5.37 -4.49 14.94
CA HIS A 19 6.75 -4.34 15.43
C HIS A 19 7.81 -4.81 14.43
N GLU A 20 7.41 -5.36 13.28
CA GLU A 20 8.32 -6.00 12.32
C GLU A 20 8.16 -5.42 10.92
N TRP A 21 9.30 -5.08 10.31
CA TRP A 21 9.40 -4.82 8.89
C TRP A 21 9.95 -6.05 8.18
N ARG A 22 9.23 -6.53 7.19
CA ARG A 22 9.71 -7.55 6.28
C ARG A 22 10.45 -6.90 5.12
N ILE A 23 11.70 -7.31 4.91
CA ILE A 23 12.55 -6.78 3.83
C ILE A 23 12.70 -7.84 2.73
N VAL A 24 12.40 -7.47 1.50
CA VAL A 24 12.49 -8.33 0.32
C VAL A 24 13.36 -7.65 -0.74
N ALA A 25 14.60 -8.12 -0.88
CA ALA A 25 15.56 -7.61 -1.85
C ALA A 25 15.50 -8.31 -3.23
N SER A 26 14.91 -9.50 -3.29
CA SER A 26 14.92 -10.32 -4.50
C SER A 26 13.64 -10.10 -5.32
N ARG A 27 13.79 -9.54 -6.52
CA ARG A 27 12.67 -9.29 -7.45
C ARG A 27 11.86 -10.54 -7.80
N SER A 28 12.50 -11.71 -7.84
CA SER A 28 11.78 -12.97 -8.10
C SER A 28 10.77 -13.34 -6.99
N LYS A 29 10.89 -12.74 -5.80
CA LYS A 29 9.94 -12.93 -4.69
C LYS A 29 8.79 -11.91 -4.70
N TRP A 30 8.83 -10.89 -5.56
CA TRP A 30 7.82 -9.84 -5.57
C TRP A 30 6.41 -10.33 -5.93
N PRO A 31 6.20 -11.25 -6.89
CA PRO A 31 4.86 -11.78 -7.13
C PRO A 31 4.23 -12.40 -5.87
N ALA A 32 5.00 -13.19 -5.13
CA ALA A 32 4.52 -13.77 -3.87
C ALA A 32 4.26 -12.70 -2.79
N LEU A 33 5.06 -11.63 -2.76
CA LEU A 33 4.85 -10.51 -1.85
C LEU A 33 3.57 -9.73 -2.17
N VAL A 34 3.24 -9.56 -3.45
CA VAL A 34 1.99 -8.91 -3.89
C VAL A 34 0.78 -9.71 -3.39
N GLU A 35 0.80 -11.03 -3.55
CA GLU A 35 -0.26 -11.90 -3.03
C GLU A 35 -0.39 -11.80 -1.51
N GLU A 36 0.73 -11.74 -0.80
CA GLU A 36 0.75 -11.61 0.65
C GLU A 36 0.18 -10.26 1.12
N ILE A 37 0.54 -9.15 0.44
CA ILE A 37 -0.02 -7.81 0.72
C ILE A 37 -1.54 -7.84 0.57
N LEU A 38 -2.06 -8.53 -0.46
CA LEU A 38 -3.49 -8.67 -0.76
C LEU A 38 -4.20 -9.78 0.01
N THR A 39 -3.50 -10.48 0.91
CA THR A 39 -4.14 -11.49 1.75
C THR A 39 -4.83 -10.77 2.92
N PRO A 40 -6.17 -10.86 3.05
CA PRO A 40 -6.86 -10.27 4.18
C PRO A 40 -6.44 -10.94 5.49
N PRO A 41 -6.51 -10.24 6.63
CA PRO A 41 -6.30 -10.87 7.92
C PRO A 41 -7.24 -12.06 8.13
N PRO A 42 -6.79 -13.12 8.83
CA PRO A 42 -7.66 -14.18 9.32
C PRO A 42 -8.88 -13.63 10.08
N ALA A 43 -10.03 -14.30 9.94
CA ALA A 43 -11.29 -13.87 10.55
C ALA A 43 -11.25 -13.86 12.09
N ASP A 44 -10.31 -14.59 12.70
CA ASP A 44 -10.10 -14.69 14.15
C ASP A 44 -9.01 -13.74 14.67
N CYS A 45 -8.52 -12.81 13.84
CA CYS A 45 -7.56 -11.81 14.29
C CYS A 45 -8.14 -10.88 15.36
N PRO A 46 -7.28 -10.34 16.26
CA PRO A 46 -7.70 -9.30 17.21
C PRO A 46 -8.28 -8.08 16.50
N GLN A 47 -9.23 -7.38 17.15
CA GLN A 47 -9.93 -6.22 16.57
C GLN A 47 -9.03 -5.03 16.19
N TRP A 48 -7.80 -4.97 16.71
CA TRP A 48 -6.83 -3.93 16.34
C TRP A 48 -6.11 -4.23 15.02
N VAL A 49 -6.29 -5.42 14.44
CA VAL A 49 -5.84 -5.77 13.10
C VAL A 49 -6.86 -5.26 12.09
N LEU A 50 -6.45 -4.36 11.20
CA LEU A 50 -7.29 -3.62 10.27
C LEU A 50 -7.00 -3.98 8.79
N GLY A 51 -6.12 -4.95 8.53
CA GLY A 51 -5.71 -5.33 7.18
C GLY A 51 -4.84 -4.28 6.50
N LEU A 52 -4.17 -3.44 7.28
CA LEU A 52 -3.32 -2.36 6.79
C LEU A 52 -1.91 -2.84 6.48
N ARG A 53 -1.37 -2.44 5.33
CA ARG A 53 -0.03 -2.74 4.87
C ARG A 53 0.68 -1.42 4.56
N THR A 54 1.82 -1.19 5.20
CA THR A 54 2.70 -0.09 4.80
C THR A 54 3.81 -0.66 3.94
N VAL A 55 3.94 -0.17 2.70
CA VAL A 55 4.91 -0.61 1.70
C VAL A 55 5.82 0.57 1.37
N ALA A 56 7.12 0.33 1.42
CA ALA A 56 8.14 1.29 1.02
C ALA A 56 9.12 0.61 0.04
N VAL A 57 9.57 1.37 -0.93
CA VAL A 57 10.59 0.96 -1.90
C VAL A 57 11.74 1.94 -1.82
N GLY A 58 12.96 1.44 -1.71
CA GLY A 58 14.14 2.29 -1.64
C GLY A 58 15.43 1.49 -1.60
N THR A 59 16.51 2.17 -1.23
CA THR A 59 17.85 1.58 -1.06
C THR A 59 18.18 1.29 0.41
N SER A 60 17.37 1.83 1.33
CA SER A 60 17.49 1.65 2.79
C SER A 60 16.51 0.61 3.28
N ALA A 61 16.91 -0.12 4.33
CA ALA A 61 16.02 -0.99 5.08
C ALA A 61 15.07 -0.18 5.97
N ASP A 62 15.41 1.08 6.28
CA ASP A 62 14.57 1.99 7.04
C ASP A 62 13.55 2.69 6.11
N PRO A 63 12.26 2.36 6.20
CA PRO A 63 11.23 2.94 5.35
C PRO A 63 10.84 4.37 5.76
N SER A 64 11.27 4.84 6.94
CA SER A 64 11.00 6.21 7.40
C SER A 64 11.81 7.28 6.67
N GLU A 65 12.89 6.86 6.00
CA GLU A 65 13.73 7.71 5.14
C GLU A 65 13.12 7.92 3.74
N GLY A 66 12.04 7.18 3.42
CA GLY A 66 11.38 7.22 2.12
C GLY A 66 10.61 8.50 1.88
N LYS A 67 10.85 9.15 0.74
CA LYS A 67 10.04 10.28 0.25
C LYS A 67 8.65 9.85 -0.21
N THR A 68 8.45 8.55 -0.42
CA THR A 68 7.17 7.97 -0.85
C THR A 68 6.64 7.00 0.19
N LEU A 69 5.31 6.93 0.30
CA LEU A 69 4.61 5.96 1.13
C LEU A 69 3.54 5.31 0.27
N PHE A 70 3.43 3.99 0.33
CA PHE A 70 2.30 3.28 -0.25
C PHE A 70 1.62 2.46 0.83
N LEU A 71 0.35 2.72 1.05
CA LEU A 71 -0.44 2.04 2.05
C LEU A 71 -1.57 1.29 1.34
N VAL A 72 -1.79 0.05 1.72
CA VAL A 72 -2.88 -0.78 1.20
C VAL A 72 -3.71 -1.28 2.37
N SER A 73 -5.02 -1.07 2.33
CA SER A 73 -5.96 -1.72 3.25
C SER A 73 -6.72 -2.79 2.49
N VAL A 74 -6.85 -3.97 3.10
CA VAL A 74 -7.37 -5.17 2.43
C VAL A 74 -8.49 -5.79 3.25
N GLY A 75 -9.60 -6.04 2.57
CA GLY A 75 -10.71 -6.86 3.07
C GLY A 75 -10.94 -8.08 2.16
N PRO A 76 -11.96 -8.90 2.45
CA PRO A 76 -12.31 -10.04 1.61
C PRO A 76 -12.67 -9.61 0.17
N GLY A 77 -11.79 -9.88 -0.80
CA GLY A 77 -12.02 -9.63 -2.23
C GLY A 77 -11.95 -8.17 -2.68
N VAL A 78 -11.65 -7.24 -1.76
CA VAL A 78 -11.54 -5.80 -2.04
C VAL A 78 -10.31 -5.18 -1.36
N ALA A 79 -9.83 -4.08 -1.91
CA ALA A 79 -8.77 -3.29 -1.32
C ALA A 79 -8.90 -1.81 -1.67
N ALA A 80 -8.24 -0.96 -0.90
CA ALA A 80 -8.02 0.45 -1.21
C ALA A 80 -6.55 0.78 -0.99
N ALA A 81 -6.00 1.68 -1.80
CA ALA A 81 -4.62 2.11 -1.65
C ALA A 81 -4.48 3.62 -1.50
N TYR A 82 -3.47 4.02 -0.75
CA TYR A 82 -3.02 5.39 -0.59
C TYR A 82 -1.58 5.49 -1.05
N TYR A 83 -1.28 6.53 -1.81
CA TYR A 83 0.08 6.91 -2.17
C TYR A 83 0.36 8.32 -1.64
N ARG A 84 1.57 8.50 -1.11
CA ARG A 84 2.12 9.81 -0.77
C ARG A 84 3.47 10.00 -1.43
N ASP A 85 3.74 11.21 -1.86
CA ASP A 85 5.10 11.69 -2.11
C ASP A 85 5.37 13.06 -1.49
N MET A 86 6.66 13.43 -1.49
CA MET A 86 7.18 14.71 -0.98
C MET A 86 8.25 15.30 -1.91
N PRO A 87 7.90 15.71 -3.15
CA PRO A 87 8.87 16.18 -4.14
C PRO A 87 9.53 17.52 -3.75
N ASP A 88 8.80 18.40 -3.07
CA ASP A 88 9.23 19.75 -2.65
C ASP A 88 9.28 19.90 -1.11
N GLY A 89 9.19 18.78 -0.38
CA GLY A 89 9.10 18.76 1.07
C GLY A 89 7.68 18.93 1.62
N ALA A 90 6.68 19.21 0.78
CA ALA A 90 5.27 19.14 1.14
C ALA A 90 4.70 17.76 0.80
N ALA A 91 3.86 17.23 1.69
CA ALA A 91 3.23 15.93 1.46
C ALA A 91 2.00 16.06 0.55
N HIS A 92 2.00 15.30 -0.54
CA HIS A 92 0.85 15.15 -1.43
C HIS A 92 0.33 13.72 -1.31
N GLY A 93 -0.97 13.60 -1.06
CA GLY A 93 -1.63 12.32 -0.83
C GLY A 93 -2.71 12.03 -1.85
N TRP A 94 -2.77 10.78 -2.31
CA TRP A 94 -3.81 10.29 -3.20
C TRP A 94 -4.34 8.97 -2.70
N VAL A 95 -5.63 8.75 -2.88
CA VAL A 95 -6.25 7.44 -2.69
C VAL A 95 -6.74 6.92 -4.03
N THR A 96 -6.89 5.61 -4.13
CA THR A 96 -7.51 4.98 -5.30
C THR A 96 -8.87 5.58 -5.60
N HIS A 97 -9.24 5.55 -6.87
CA HIS A 97 -10.52 6.04 -7.35
C HIS A 97 -11.23 4.93 -8.13
N ASN A 98 -12.44 4.60 -7.67
CA ASN A 98 -13.38 3.74 -8.35
C ASN A 98 -14.49 4.62 -8.96
N PRO A 99 -14.51 4.82 -10.29
CA PRO A 99 -15.54 5.61 -10.96
C PRO A 99 -16.93 4.95 -10.90
N HIS A 100 -16.98 3.66 -10.56
CA HIS A 100 -18.19 2.87 -10.38
C HIS A 100 -18.19 2.18 -9.01
N PRO A 101 -18.40 2.95 -7.92
CA PRO A 101 -18.29 2.43 -6.56
C PRO A 101 -19.17 1.19 -6.32
N LEU A 102 -18.65 0.25 -5.53
CA LEU A 102 -19.40 -0.93 -5.12
C LEU A 102 -20.60 -0.50 -4.24
N VAL A 103 -21.77 -1.07 -4.51
CA VAL A 103 -23.04 -0.70 -3.82
C VAL A 103 -22.91 -0.87 -2.30
N ASP A 104 -22.24 -1.94 -1.86
CA ASP A 104 -22.03 -2.27 -0.46
C ASP A 104 -20.52 -2.36 -0.15
N ALA A 105 -19.74 -1.36 -0.60
CA ALA A 105 -18.31 -1.30 -0.32
C ALA A 105 -18.06 -1.36 1.21
N PRO A 106 -17.26 -2.31 1.72
CA PRO A 106 -16.94 -2.36 3.14
C PRO A 106 -16.06 -1.17 3.54
N GLU A 107 -16.13 -0.80 4.81
CA GLU A 107 -15.21 0.18 5.38
C GLU A 107 -13.81 -0.43 5.48
N LEU A 108 -12.83 0.23 4.85
CA LEU A 108 -11.43 -0.14 4.90
C LEU A 108 -10.65 0.92 5.68
N ALA A 109 -9.78 0.50 6.60
CA ALA A 109 -9.04 1.42 7.45
C ALA A 109 -8.01 2.22 6.65
N PHE A 110 -7.96 3.54 6.87
CA PHE A 110 -6.98 4.43 6.26
C PHE A 110 -5.75 4.65 7.16
N SER A 111 -5.91 4.54 8.48
CA SER A 111 -4.84 4.73 9.45
C SER A 111 -4.76 3.56 10.43
N SER A 112 -3.56 3.32 10.97
CA SER A 112 -3.33 2.26 11.97
C SER A 112 -4.07 2.47 13.30
N GLN A 113 -4.57 3.68 13.55
CA GLN A 113 -5.36 4.00 14.73
C GLN A 113 -6.85 3.65 14.53
N GLY A 114 -7.26 3.34 13.29
CA GLY A 114 -8.64 2.99 12.95
C GLY A 114 -9.62 4.17 12.99
N TRP A 115 -9.15 5.41 13.15
CA TRP A 115 -10.01 6.59 13.26
C TRP A 115 -10.57 7.05 11.92
N ASN A 116 -9.84 6.78 10.84
CA ASN A 116 -10.22 7.18 9.49
C ASN A 116 -10.36 5.93 8.62
N THR A 117 -11.34 5.96 7.74
CA THR A 117 -11.58 4.94 6.71
C THR A 117 -11.38 5.55 5.33
N PHE A 118 -11.09 4.69 4.35
CA PHE A 118 -11.12 5.09 2.95
C PHE A 118 -12.55 5.47 2.55
N PRO A 119 -12.75 6.49 1.70
CA PRO A 119 -14.05 6.75 1.12
C PRO A 119 -14.48 5.55 0.27
N SER A 120 -15.78 5.26 0.19
CA SER A 120 -16.31 4.10 -0.57
C SER A 120 -15.87 4.10 -2.04
N LYS A 121 -15.78 5.28 -2.66
CA LYS A 121 -15.24 5.50 -4.01
C LYS A 121 -13.72 5.26 -4.15
N ALA A 122 -13.02 4.83 -3.11
CA ALA A 122 -11.64 4.37 -3.19
C ALA A 122 -11.51 2.85 -3.15
N VAL A 123 -12.60 2.13 -2.83
CA VAL A 123 -12.59 0.68 -2.73
C VAL A 123 -12.70 0.07 -4.13
N LEU A 124 -11.74 -0.78 -4.45
CA LEU A 124 -11.62 -1.53 -5.71
C LEU A 124 -11.62 -3.03 -5.40
N HIS A 125 -11.86 -3.86 -6.43
CA HIS A 125 -11.60 -5.29 -6.30
C HIS A 125 -10.09 -5.56 -6.17
N THR A 126 -9.71 -6.61 -5.44
CA THR A 126 -8.28 -6.96 -5.26
C THR A 126 -7.54 -7.17 -6.57
N ASP A 127 -8.22 -7.67 -7.59
CA ASP A 127 -7.62 -7.91 -8.90
C ASP A 127 -7.28 -6.62 -9.65
N GLU A 128 -7.96 -5.51 -9.34
CA GLU A 128 -7.64 -4.18 -9.86
C GLU A 128 -6.46 -3.55 -9.12
N VAL A 129 -6.32 -3.81 -7.82
CA VAL A 129 -5.22 -3.26 -6.98
C VAL A 129 -3.91 -4.04 -7.16
N ARG A 130 -3.98 -5.33 -7.47
CA ARG A 130 -2.83 -6.22 -7.72
C ARG A 130 -1.78 -5.68 -8.72
N PRO A 131 -2.15 -5.23 -9.93
CA PRO A 131 -1.19 -4.64 -10.85
C PRO A 131 -0.57 -3.36 -10.29
N ALA A 132 -1.33 -2.54 -9.55
CA ALA A 132 -0.84 -1.30 -8.97
C ALA A 132 0.22 -1.54 -7.88
N ILE A 133 0.03 -2.54 -7.01
CA ILE A 133 1.07 -2.93 -6.05
C ILE A 133 2.33 -3.36 -6.81
N SER A 134 2.17 -4.20 -7.84
CA SER A 134 3.30 -4.70 -8.64
C SER A 134 4.08 -3.58 -9.33
N GLU A 135 3.38 -2.60 -9.87
CA GLU A 135 3.95 -1.40 -10.47
C GLU A 135 4.67 -0.53 -9.42
N PHE A 136 4.07 -0.34 -8.25
CA PHE A 136 4.71 0.40 -7.15
C PHE A 136 6.01 -0.28 -6.70
N LEU A 137 6.00 -1.61 -6.50
CA LEU A 137 7.22 -2.36 -6.13
C LEU A 137 8.35 -2.17 -7.15
N THR A 138 7.99 -2.03 -8.43
CA THR A 138 8.94 -1.89 -9.54
C THR A 138 9.47 -0.47 -9.68
N THR A 139 8.62 0.53 -9.49
CA THR A 139 8.92 1.93 -9.83
C THR A 139 9.17 2.82 -8.62
N GLY A 140 8.61 2.48 -7.45
CA GLY A 140 8.55 3.34 -6.27
C GLY A 140 7.68 4.60 -6.45
N ARG A 141 6.97 4.71 -7.59
CA ARG A 141 6.15 5.87 -7.97
C ARG A 141 4.68 5.53 -7.87
N ARG A 142 3.82 6.56 -7.86
CA ARG A 142 2.37 6.37 -7.93
C ARG A 142 2.01 5.53 -9.17
N PRO A 143 1.38 4.36 -9.00
CA PRO A 143 1.00 3.50 -10.12
C PRO A 143 0.10 4.21 -11.13
N GLU A 144 0.35 4.01 -12.42
CA GLU A 144 -0.42 4.59 -13.52
C GLU A 144 -1.53 3.65 -14.02
N CYS A 145 -1.46 2.35 -13.68
CA CYS A 145 -2.45 1.36 -14.11
C CYS A 145 -3.83 1.46 -13.44
N ILE A 146 -4.02 2.37 -12.49
CA ILE A 146 -5.31 2.63 -11.82
C ILE A 146 -5.55 4.14 -11.67
N GLU A 147 -6.82 4.51 -11.47
CA GLU A 147 -7.18 5.90 -11.22
C GLU A 147 -6.94 6.32 -9.76
N TRP A 148 -6.61 7.60 -9.59
CA TRP A 148 -6.34 8.22 -8.31
C TRP A 148 -7.16 9.49 -8.14
N GLN A 149 -7.57 9.75 -6.91
CA GLN A 149 -8.15 11.01 -6.49
C GLN A 149 -7.34 11.60 -5.35
N GLN A 150 -7.42 12.92 -5.17
CA GLN A 150 -6.75 13.58 -4.06
C GLN A 150 -7.31 13.08 -2.73
N SER A 151 -6.41 12.78 -1.79
CA SER A 151 -6.79 12.37 -0.44
C SER A 151 -7.22 13.59 0.37
N GLU A 152 -8.25 13.41 1.19
CA GLU A 152 -8.67 14.39 2.21
C GLU A 152 -7.69 14.44 3.38
N TRP A 153 -6.94 13.37 3.58
CA TRP A 153 -6.01 13.17 4.69
C TRP A 153 -4.58 12.94 4.20
N ILE A 154 -3.61 13.33 5.00
CA ILE A 154 -2.20 13.01 4.78
C ILE A 154 -1.75 12.04 5.89
N GLN A 155 -1.16 10.92 5.49
CA GLN A 155 -0.45 9.99 6.40
C GLN A 155 1.04 10.34 6.44
#